data_AF-A0A355ATI8-F1
#
_entry.id   AF-A0A355ATI8-F1
#
_cell.length_a   1.000
_cell.length_b   1.000
_cell.length_c   1.000
_cell.angle_alpha   90.00
_cell.angle_beta   90.00
_cell.angle_gamma   90.00
#
_symmetry.space_group_name_H-M   'P 1'
#
loop_
_entity.id
_entity.type
_entity.pdbx_description
1 polymer ?
#
loop_
_entity_poly.entity_id
_entity_poly.type
_entity_poly.pdbx_seq_one_letter_code
_entity_poly.pdbx_strand_id
1 'polypeptide(L)'
;MNEKQRQATAATWQAYNALETTKRRHFGYLEALESRRNKFNMEPSEAENQMLARLLSDHDEQVTAFKLASETLRNSNREAFDALWVYINEINVALVPFESKGVH
;
A
#
# COMPACT_ATOMS: atom_id res chain seq x y z
N MET A 1 -8.20 -9.48 17.33
CA MET A 1 -9.44 -9.41 16.51
C MET A 1 -10.17 -10.75 16.53
N ASN A 2 -11.48 -10.77 16.84
CA ASN A 2 -12.31 -11.99 16.86
C ASN A 2 -12.93 -12.31 15.48
N GLU A 3 -13.64 -13.44 15.35
CA GLU A 3 -14.21 -13.88 14.06
C GLU A 3 -15.24 -12.91 13.47
N LYS A 4 -16.14 -12.35 14.29
CA LYS A 4 -17.13 -11.36 13.81
C LYS A 4 -16.45 -10.08 13.34
N GLN A 5 -15.41 -9.63 14.05
CA GLN A 5 -14.61 -8.49 13.64
C GLN A 5 -13.85 -8.80 12.34
N ARG A 6 -13.31 -10.01 12.15
CA ARG A 6 -12.69 -10.41 10.87
C ARG A 6 -13.66 -10.32 9.70
N GLN A 7 -14.88 -10.80 9.87
CA GLN A 7 -15.92 -10.72 8.83
C GLN A 7 -16.30 -9.27 8.53
N ALA A 8 -16.51 -8.44 9.56
CA ALA A 8 -16.85 -7.03 9.40
C ALA A 8 -15.74 -6.21 8.74
N THR A 9 -14.47 -6.59 8.95
CA THR A 9 -13.30 -5.85 8.46
C THR A 9 -12.79 -6.33 7.11
N ALA A 10 -13.30 -7.44 6.57
CA ALA A 10 -12.77 -8.11 5.39
C ALA A 10 -12.57 -7.17 4.18
N ALA A 11 -13.58 -6.35 3.87
CA ALA A 11 -13.51 -5.40 2.75
C ALA A 11 -12.45 -4.32 2.96
N THR A 12 -12.40 -3.72 4.16
CA THR A 12 -11.41 -2.68 4.50
C THR A 12 -10.00 -3.26 4.56
N TRP A 13 -9.84 -4.47 5.06
CA TRP A 13 -8.56 -5.20 5.05
C TRP A 13 -8.09 -5.52 3.64
N GLN A 14 -8.99 -5.95 2.75
CA GLN A 14 -8.66 -6.17 1.35
C GLN A 14 -8.21 -4.87 0.66
N ALA A 15 -8.92 -3.76 0.89
CA ALA A 15 -8.55 -2.46 0.34
C ALA A 15 -7.19 -1.95 0.88
N TYR A 16 -6.89 -2.19 2.17
CA TYR A 16 -5.59 -1.91 2.75
C TYR A 16 -4.46 -2.68 2.05
N ASN A 17 -4.64 -3.99 1.85
CA ASN A 17 -3.62 -4.81 1.17
C ASN A 17 -3.41 -4.40 -0.29
N ALA A 18 -4.48 -4.01 -0.98
CA ALA A 18 -4.39 -3.48 -2.34
C ALA A 18 -3.59 -2.17 -2.38
N LEU A 19 -3.87 -1.24 -1.46
CA LEU A 19 -3.13 0.00 -1.27
C LEU A 19 -1.63 -0.23 -1.02
N GLU A 20 -1.28 -1.12 -0.08
CA GLU A 20 0.12 -1.42 0.23
C GLU A 20 0.83 -2.11 -0.96
N THR A 21 0.10 -2.92 -1.73
CA THR A 21 0.64 -3.57 -2.92
C THR A 21 0.93 -2.57 -4.03
N THR A 22 0.00 -1.67 -4.34
CA THR A 22 0.21 -0.65 -5.39
C THR A 22 1.28 0.36 -4.97
N LYS A 23 1.31 0.76 -3.71
CA LYS A 23 2.37 1.62 -3.13
C LYS A 23 3.76 1.02 -3.37
N ARG A 24 3.96 -0.24 -2.97
CA ARG A 24 5.25 -0.94 -3.12
C ARG A 24 5.64 -1.12 -4.58
N ARG A 25 4.69 -1.39 -5.48
CA ARG A 25 4.97 -1.47 -6.93
C ARG A 25 5.43 -0.13 -7.49
N HIS A 26 4.75 0.96 -7.14
CA HIS A 26 5.11 2.30 -7.60
C HIS A 26 6.51 2.70 -7.09
N PHE A 27 6.74 2.63 -5.78
CA PHE A 27 8.04 3.00 -5.19
C PHE A 27 9.18 2.09 -5.63
N GLY A 28 8.95 0.77 -5.74
CA GLY A 28 9.97 -0.14 -6.22
C GLY A 28 10.37 0.12 -7.68
N TYR A 29 9.43 0.51 -8.54
CA TYR A 29 9.73 0.89 -9.91
C TYR A 29 10.45 2.24 -9.99
N LEU A 30 10.01 3.23 -9.20
CA LEU A 30 10.69 4.53 -9.09
C LEU A 30 12.15 4.36 -8.64
N GLU A 31 12.39 3.58 -7.58
CA GLU A 31 13.73 3.31 -7.06
C GLU A 31 14.62 2.63 -8.10
N ALA A 32 14.08 1.70 -8.89
CA ALA A 32 14.82 1.06 -9.98
C ALA A 32 15.24 2.06 -11.07
N LEU A 33 14.35 2.98 -11.45
CA LEU A 33 14.64 4.04 -12.42
C LEU A 33 15.70 5.02 -11.88
N GLU A 34 15.55 5.45 -10.63
CA GLU A 34 16.51 6.34 -9.96
C GLU A 34 17.88 5.68 -9.80
N SER A 35 17.93 4.41 -9.41
CA SER A 35 19.17 3.64 -9.30
C SER A 35 19.88 3.57 -10.65
N ARG A 36 19.15 3.31 -11.74
CA ARG A 36 19.73 3.25 -13.08
C ARG A 36 20.24 4.62 -13.54
N ARG A 37 19.47 5.69 -13.31
CA ARG A 37 19.90 7.06 -13.59
C ARG A 37 21.20 7.39 -12.84
N ASN A 38 21.24 7.12 -11.54
CA ASN A 38 22.38 7.48 -10.71
C ASN A 38 23.63 6.62 -11.02
N LYS A 39 23.48 5.34 -11.33
CA LYS A 39 24.61 4.42 -11.60
C LYS A 39 25.14 4.50 -13.03
N PHE A 40 24.28 4.78 -14.01
CA PHE A 40 24.63 4.69 -15.43
C PHE A 40 24.35 5.98 -16.23
N ASN A 41 23.86 7.04 -15.59
CA ASN A 41 23.44 8.29 -16.23
C ASN A 41 22.42 8.08 -17.36
N MET A 42 21.54 7.08 -17.18
CA MET A 42 20.50 6.71 -18.13
C MET A 42 19.16 7.26 -17.65
N GLU A 43 18.67 8.29 -18.34
CA GLU A 43 17.33 8.83 -18.09
C GLU A 43 16.23 7.80 -18.42
N PRO A 44 15.11 7.81 -17.69
CA PRO A 44 13.94 7.01 -18.05
C PRO A 44 13.46 7.35 -19.46
N SER A 45 13.18 6.31 -20.25
CA SER A 45 12.52 6.45 -21.54
C SER A 45 11.05 6.87 -21.36
N GLU A 46 10.46 7.35 -22.45
CA GLU A 46 9.04 7.72 -22.47
C GLU A 46 8.11 6.56 -22.05
N ALA A 47 8.39 5.33 -22.50
CA ALA A 47 7.61 4.16 -22.11
C ALA A 47 7.68 3.87 -20.59
N GLU A 48 8.83 4.14 -19.97
CA GLU A 48 9.03 3.94 -18.54
C GLU A 48 8.33 5.04 -17.73
N ASN A 49 8.39 6.28 -18.19
CA ASN A 49 7.62 7.38 -17.59
C ASN A 49 6.11 7.11 -17.66
N GLN A 50 5.61 6.60 -18.80
CA GLN A 50 4.21 6.19 -18.93
C GLN A 50 3.83 5.05 -17.97
N MET A 51 4.71 4.06 -17.79
CA MET A 51 4.48 2.98 -16.84
C MET A 51 4.45 3.50 -15.40
N LEU A 52 5.38 4.38 -15.03
CA LEU A 52 5.42 5.01 -13.70
C LEU A 52 4.13 5.79 -13.42
N ALA A 53 3.63 6.54 -14.40
CA ALA A 53 2.38 7.28 -14.30
C ALA A 53 1.16 6.35 -14.13
N ARG A 54 1.12 5.22 -14.85
CA ARG A 54 0.06 4.21 -14.66
C ARG A 54 0.08 3.62 -13.25
N LEU A 55 1.26 3.26 -12.75
CA LEU A 55 1.40 2.73 -11.38
C LEU A 55 0.97 3.75 -10.31
N LEU A 56 1.21 5.03 -10.55
CA LEU A 56 0.74 6.10 -9.66
C LEU A 56 -0.79 6.22 -9.71
N SER A 57 -1.39 6.20 -10.90
CA SER A 57 -2.85 6.22 -11.07
C SER A 57 -3.51 5.02 -10.37
N ASP A 58 -2.97 3.81 -10.54
CA ASP A 58 -3.44 2.62 -9.85
C ASP A 58 -3.37 2.79 -8.32
N HIS A 59 -2.30 3.43 -7.81
CA HIS A 59 -2.17 3.72 -6.39
C HIS A 59 -3.23 4.71 -5.89
N ASP A 60 -3.47 5.80 -6.63
CA ASP A 60 -4.48 6.80 -6.29
C ASP A 60 -5.91 6.23 -6.25
N GLU A 61 -6.22 5.31 -7.16
CA GLU A 61 -7.48 4.55 -7.13
C GLU A 61 -7.60 3.71 -5.86
N GLN A 62 -6.54 3.00 -5.46
CA GLN A 62 -6.56 2.21 -4.22
C GLN A 62 -6.57 3.06 -2.95
N VAL A 63 -5.94 4.24 -2.95
CA VAL A 63 -6.06 5.24 -1.86
C VAL A 63 -7.52 5.64 -1.70
N THR A 64 -8.21 5.93 -2.80
CA THR A 64 -9.62 6.31 -2.79
C THR A 64 -10.51 5.17 -2.30
N ALA A 65 -10.30 3.96 -2.80
CA ALA A 65 -11.04 2.77 -2.38
C ALA A 65 -10.84 2.46 -0.88
N PHE A 66 -9.61 2.55 -0.38
CA PHE A 66 -9.32 2.32 1.03
C PHE A 66 -9.95 3.38 1.93
N LYS A 67 -9.90 4.67 1.55
CA LYS A 67 -10.57 5.75 2.29
C LYS A 67 -12.06 5.47 2.43
N LEU A 68 -12.74 5.14 1.32
CA LEU A 68 -14.16 4.83 1.32
C LEU A 68 -14.47 3.62 2.22
N ALA A 69 -13.76 2.51 2.05
CA ALA A 69 -13.98 1.30 2.85
C ALA A 69 -13.72 1.53 4.35
N SER A 70 -12.76 2.39 4.68
CA SER A 70 -12.44 2.77 6.07
C SER A 70 -13.54 3.62 6.68
N GLU A 71 -14.06 4.60 5.95
CA GLU A 71 -15.17 5.44 6.41
C GLU A 71 -16.45 4.63 6.57
N THR A 72 -16.77 3.74 5.63
CA THR A 72 -17.92 2.84 5.74
C THR A 72 -17.81 1.94 6.97
N LEU A 73 -16.64 1.34 7.22
CA LEU A 73 -16.44 0.51 8.40
C LEU A 73 -16.56 1.32 9.69
N ARG A 74 -15.91 2.50 9.75
CA ARG A 74 -15.96 3.39 10.92
C ARG A 74 -17.38 3.79 11.27
N ASN A 75 -18.21 4.06 10.27
CA ASN A 75 -19.59 4.51 10.46
C ASN A 75 -20.56 3.36 10.78
N SER A 76 -20.32 2.16 10.23
CA SER A 76 -21.20 0.99 10.43
C SER A 76 -20.83 0.15 11.65
N ASN A 77 -19.56 0.09 12.02
CA ASN A 77 -19.07 -0.71 13.13
C ASN A 77 -17.75 -0.15 13.68
N ARG A 78 -17.86 0.78 14.64
CA ARG A 78 -16.69 1.46 15.22
C ARG A 78 -15.74 0.50 15.95
N GLU A 79 -16.26 -0.50 16.65
CA GLU A 79 -15.44 -1.48 17.37
C GLU A 79 -14.58 -2.30 16.39
N ALA A 80 -15.17 -2.74 15.27
CA ALA A 80 -14.45 -3.46 14.23
C ALA A 80 -13.40 -2.57 13.53
N PHE A 81 -13.71 -1.29 13.32
CA PHE A 81 -12.74 -0.30 12.81
C PHE A 81 -11.52 -0.18 13.75
N ASP A 82 -11.75 0.05 15.04
CA ASP A 82 -10.66 0.21 16.01
C ASP A 82 -9.83 -1.09 16.11
N ALA A 83 -10.49 -2.26 16.11
CA ALA A 83 -9.81 -3.57 16.12
C ALA A 83 -8.93 -3.80 14.87
N LEU A 84 -9.39 -3.38 13.69
CA LEU A 84 -8.59 -3.46 12.46
C LEU A 84 -7.36 -2.56 12.51
N TRP A 85 -7.49 -1.36 13.07
CA TRP A 85 -6.37 -0.40 13.17
C TRP A 85 -5.28 -0.91 14.11
N VAL A 86 -5.68 -1.51 15.24
CA VAL A 86 -4.74 -2.20 16.14
C VAL A 86 -4.01 -3.32 15.39
N TYR A 87 -4.75 -4.15 14.66
CA TYR A 87 -4.17 -5.27 13.92
C TYR A 87 -3.22 -4.82 12.79
N ILE A 88 -3.58 -3.80 12.01
CA ILE A 88 -2.70 -3.20 10.99
C ILE A 88 -1.39 -2.73 11.64
N ASN A 89 -1.49 -2.02 12.78
CA ASN A 89 -0.31 -1.54 13.49
C ASN A 89 0.57 -2.69 14.00
N GLU A 90 -0.02 -3.74 14.59
CA GLU A 90 0.70 -4.93 15.04
C GLU A 90 1.48 -5.59 13.90
N ILE A 91 0.84 -5.77 12.73
CA ILE A 91 1.51 -6.31 11.53
C ILE A 91 2.67 -5.43 11.10
N ASN A 92 2.44 -4.12 10.95
CA ASN A 92 3.47 -3.21 10.45
C ASN A 92 4.68 -3.21 11.38
N VAL A 93 4.47 -3.13 12.70
CA VAL A 93 5.56 -3.20 13.68
C VAL A 93 6.30 -4.54 13.60
N ALA A 94 5.58 -5.66 13.46
CA ALA A 94 6.19 -6.98 13.36
C ALA A 94 6.97 -7.20 12.06
N LEU A 95 6.57 -6.52 10.97
CA LEU A 95 7.20 -6.65 9.65
C LEU A 95 8.41 -5.73 9.44
N VAL A 96 8.53 -4.62 10.19
CA VAL A 96 9.66 -3.68 10.10
C VAL A 96 11.04 -4.37 10.07
N PRO A 97 11.36 -5.36 10.90
CA PRO A 97 12.68 -6.03 10.87
C PRO A 97 12.96 -6.81 9.57
N PHE A 98 11.92 -7.16 8.81
CA PHE A 98 12.00 -7.93 7.57
C PHE A 98 11.91 -7.05 6.32
N GLU A 99 11.66 -5.75 6.48
CA GLU A 99 11.80 -4.80 5.37
C GLU A 99 13.27 -4.73 4.98
N SER A 100 13.59 -5.28 3.81
CA SER A 100 14.91 -5.16 3.20
C SER A 100 15.24 -3.69 3.07
N LYS A 101 16.11 -3.16 3.94
CA LYS A 101 16.85 -1.93 3.63
C LYS A 101 17.62 -2.24 2.36
N GLY A 102 17.22 -1.62 1.23
CA GLY A 102 17.90 -1.78 -0.06
C GLY A 102 19.41 -1.79 0.16
N VAL A 103 20.03 -2.94 -0.07
CA VAL A 103 21.47 -3.13 0.15
C VAL A 103 22.18 -2.31 -0.94
N HIS A 104 22.84 -1.23 -0.49
CA HIS A 104 24.00 -0.51 -1.04
C HIS A 104 24.15 -0.37 -2.57
#